data_AF-A0A1A0U868-F1
#
_entry.id   AF-A0A1A0U868-F1
#
_cell.length_a   1.000
_cell.length_b   1.000
_cell.length_c   1.000
_cell.angle_alpha   90.00
_cell.angle_beta   90.00
_cell.angle_gamma   90.00
#
_symmetry.space_group_name_H-M   'P 1'
#
loop_
_entity.id
_entity.type
_entity.pdbx_description
1 polymer ?
#
loop_
_entity_poly.entity_id
_entity_poly.type
_entity_poly.pdbx_seq_one_letter_code
_entity_poly.pdbx_strand_id
1 'polypeptide(L)'
;MGDSPGNEAAQRAEELLLRGRDLAARKPVTCEDVERATDRAQHAHERDQEAHRRERQRHYEAAAAHERAAEVHELAVDEGLGDVDEHRRSAEREREAARRDFQAAQQAERQGDA
;
A
#
# COMPACT_ATOMS: atom_id res chain seq x y z
N MET A 1 -24.92 3.59 10.69
CA MET A 1 -24.38 4.47 9.64
C MET A 1 -22.88 4.42 9.80
N GLY A 2 -22.17 3.55 9.09
CA GLY A 2 -20.72 3.44 9.24
C GLY A 2 -20.06 4.69 8.68
N ASP A 3 -19.12 5.28 9.42
CA ASP A 3 -18.33 6.39 8.92
C ASP A 3 -17.58 5.93 7.67
N SER A 4 -17.97 6.53 6.53
CA SER A 4 -17.22 6.30 5.30
C SER A 4 -15.84 6.96 5.44
N PRO A 5 -14.80 6.47 4.75
CA PRO A 5 -13.48 7.13 4.75
C PRO A 5 -13.55 8.62 4.38
N GLY A 6 -14.52 8.99 3.54
CA GLY A 6 -14.79 10.39 3.18
C GLY A 6 -15.36 11.20 4.35
N ASN A 7 -16.23 10.62 5.17
CA ASN A 7 -16.79 11.29 6.36
C ASN A 7 -15.70 11.52 7.42
N GLU A 8 -14.85 10.54 7.69
CA GLU A 8 -13.73 10.68 8.64
C GLU A 8 -12.75 11.77 8.18
N ALA A 9 -12.46 11.82 6.87
CA ALA A 9 -11.58 12.83 6.29
C ALA A 9 -12.17 14.24 6.40
N ALA A 10 -13.48 14.39 6.16
CA ALA A 10 -14.19 15.65 6.30
C ALA A 10 -14.19 16.14 7.76
N GLN A 11 -14.55 15.26 8.70
CA GLN A 11 -14.51 15.56 10.14
C GLN A 11 -13.11 16.00 10.59
N ARG A 12 -12.05 15.31 10.11
CA ARG A 12 -10.67 15.68 10.42
C ARG A 12 -10.29 17.05 9.84
N ALA A 13 -10.73 17.36 8.62
CA ALA A 13 -10.47 18.66 8.03
C ALA A 13 -11.12 19.80 8.84
N GLU A 14 -12.36 19.60 9.29
CA GLU A 14 -13.07 20.55 10.16
C GLU A 14 -12.36 20.73 11.51
N GLU A 15 -11.95 19.62 12.14
CA GLU A 15 -11.18 19.63 13.40
C GLU A 15 -9.88 20.45 13.27
N LEU A 16 -9.11 20.21 12.20
CA LEU A 16 -7.85 20.90 11.94
C LEU A 16 -8.05 22.39 11.67
N LEU A 17 -9.12 22.78 10.99
CA LEU A 17 -9.48 24.18 10.76
C LEU A 17 -9.82 24.91 12.07
N LEU A 18 -10.62 24.27 12.93
CA LEU A 18 -10.93 24.81 14.26
C LEU A 18 -9.66 24.97 15.09
N ARG A 19 -8.78 23.95 15.07
CA ARG A 19 -7.53 24.01 15.82
C ARG A 19 -6.58 25.09 15.31
N GLY A 20 -6.48 25.26 14.00
CA GLY A 20 -5.70 26.33 13.39
C GLY A 20 -6.16 27.72 13.83
N ARG A 21 -7.48 27.93 13.95
CA ARG A 21 -8.05 29.19 14.46
C ARG A 21 -7.71 29.41 15.94
N ASP A 22 -7.84 28.38 16.76
CA ASP A 22 -7.54 28.46 18.19
C ASP A 22 -6.07 28.78 18.47
N LEU A 23 -5.16 28.15 17.71
CA LEU A 23 -3.73 28.44 17.77
C LEU A 23 -3.42 29.86 17.29
N ALA A 24 -4.04 30.32 16.20
CA ALA A 24 -3.88 31.69 15.71
C ALA A 24 -4.38 32.73 16.74
N ALA A 25 -5.45 32.41 17.48
CA ALA A 25 -5.96 33.20 18.58
C ALA A 25 -5.14 33.07 19.88
N ARG A 26 -4.03 32.31 19.87
CA ARG A 26 -3.16 32.02 21.03
C ARG A 26 -3.92 31.44 22.22
N LYS A 27 -4.98 30.66 21.97
CA LYS A 27 -5.64 29.90 23.04
C LYS A 27 -4.65 28.89 23.63
N PRO A 28 -4.67 28.69 24.95
CA PRO A 28 -3.79 27.72 25.59
C PRO A 28 -4.12 26.30 25.11
N VAL A 29 -3.09 25.47 24.98
CA VAL A 29 -3.25 24.02 24.75
C VAL A 29 -3.81 23.39 26.03
N THR A 30 -4.86 22.59 25.90
CA THR A 30 -5.51 21.90 27.01
C THR A 30 -5.06 20.43 27.09
N CYS A 31 -5.34 19.75 28.20
CA CYS A 31 -5.13 18.30 28.31
C CYS A 31 -5.94 17.52 27.27
N GLU A 32 -7.18 17.95 26.99
CA GLU A 32 -8.04 17.35 25.97
C GLU A 32 -7.42 17.43 24.57
N ASP A 33 -6.70 18.52 24.27
CA ASP A 33 -5.97 18.63 23.00
C ASP A 33 -4.84 17.61 22.88
N VAL A 34 -4.17 17.32 23.99
CA VAL A 34 -3.07 16.34 24.06
C VAL A 34 -3.60 14.92 23.95
N GLU A 35 -4.69 14.60 24.67
CA GLU A 35 -5.38 13.31 24.58
C GLU A 35 -5.84 13.04 23.15
N ARG A 36 -6.55 14.00 22.54
CA ARG A 36 -6.99 13.89 21.14
C ARG A 36 -5.81 13.71 20.19
N ALA A 37 -4.72 14.47 20.35
CA ALA A 37 -3.53 14.31 19.51
C ALA A 37 -2.91 12.91 19.64
N THR A 38 -2.92 12.35 20.86
CA THR A 38 -2.39 11.01 21.16
C THR A 38 -3.25 9.93 20.50
N ASP A 39 -4.57 10.01 20.64
CA ASP A 39 -5.50 9.08 20.00
C ASP A 39 -5.37 9.14 18.47
N ARG A 40 -5.25 10.33 17.89
CA ARG A 40 -5.05 10.49 16.44
C ARG A 40 -3.71 9.92 15.98
N ALA A 41 -2.64 10.05 16.77
CA ALA A 41 -1.35 9.46 16.45
C ALA A 41 -1.43 7.92 16.47
N GLN A 42 -2.09 7.35 17.47
CA GLN A 42 -2.31 5.90 17.59
C GLN A 42 -3.12 5.36 16.39
N HIS A 43 -4.25 5.99 16.08
CA HIS A 43 -5.07 5.60 14.93
C HIS A 43 -4.32 5.74 13.59
N ALA A 44 -3.49 6.78 13.43
CA ALA A 44 -2.68 6.93 12.24
C ALA A 44 -1.65 5.81 12.12
N HIS A 45 -1.01 5.44 13.23
CA HIS A 45 -0.05 4.34 13.28
C HIS A 45 -0.69 2.99 12.93
N GLU A 46 -1.87 2.68 13.47
CA GLU A 46 -2.61 1.45 13.15
C GLU A 46 -2.98 1.35 11.67
N ARG A 47 -3.44 2.47 11.09
CA ARG A 47 -3.77 2.56 9.67
C ARG A 47 -2.55 2.40 8.77
N ASP A 48 -1.42 2.95 9.19
CA ASP A 48 -0.15 2.82 8.48
C ASP A 48 0.35 1.37 8.47
N GLN A 49 0.31 0.69 9.63
CA GLN A 49 0.61 -0.74 9.72
C GLN A 49 -0.34 -1.60 8.86
N GLU A 50 -1.63 -1.25 8.80
CA GLU A 50 -2.57 -1.94 7.92
C GLU A 50 -2.27 -1.68 6.44
N ALA A 51 -1.92 -0.45 6.07
CA ALA A 51 -1.53 -0.10 4.71
C ALA A 51 -0.29 -0.88 4.28
N HIS A 52 0.74 -0.96 5.11
CA HIS A 52 1.94 -1.75 4.85
C HIS A 52 1.63 -3.24 4.67
N ARG A 53 0.75 -3.81 5.51
CA ARG A 53 0.31 -5.21 5.35
C ARG A 53 -0.39 -5.44 4.00
N ARG A 54 -1.26 -4.52 3.58
CA ARG A 54 -1.97 -4.59 2.30
C ARG A 54 -1.03 -4.41 1.11
N GLU A 55 -0.07 -3.48 1.20
CA GLU A 55 0.95 -3.26 0.18
C GLU A 55 1.81 -4.51 -0.03
N ARG A 56 2.32 -5.11 1.06
CA ARG A 56 3.05 -6.37 1.01
C ARG A 56 2.25 -7.48 0.31
N GLN A 57 0.99 -7.62 0.67
CA GLN A 57 0.11 -8.62 0.06
C GLN A 57 -0.05 -8.39 -1.44
N ARG A 58 -0.21 -7.13 -1.88
CA ARG A 58 -0.33 -6.79 -3.30
C ARG A 58 0.94 -7.10 -4.08
N HIS A 59 2.12 -6.91 -3.49
CA HIS A 59 3.36 -7.31 -4.13
C HIS A 59 3.44 -8.84 -4.31
N TYR A 60 3.04 -9.63 -3.32
CA TYR A 60 2.96 -11.09 -3.49
C TYR A 60 1.96 -11.50 -4.59
N GLU A 61 0.80 -10.86 -4.63
CA GLU A 61 -0.22 -11.12 -5.66
C GLU A 61 0.28 -10.74 -7.06
N ALA A 62 0.98 -9.61 -7.19
CA ALA A 62 1.59 -9.17 -8.44
C ALA A 62 2.68 -10.16 -8.90
N ALA A 63 3.54 -10.61 -7.99
CA ALA A 63 4.57 -11.60 -8.29
C ALA A 63 3.94 -12.90 -8.85
N ALA A 64 2.90 -13.41 -8.19
CA ALA A 64 2.18 -14.61 -8.66
C ALA A 64 1.42 -14.40 -9.98
N ALA A 65 0.97 -13.17 -10.28
CA ALA A 65 0.38 -12.86 -11.57
C ALA A 65 1.43 -12.87 -12.69
N HIS A 66 2.58 -12.27 -12.45
CA HIS A 66 3.72 -12.28 -13.37
C HIS A 66 4.26 -13.70 -13.61
N GLU A 67 4.35 -14.56 -12.58
CA GLU A 67 4.75 -15.96 -12.77
C GLU A 67 3.78 -16.73 -13.68
N ARG A 68 2.48 -16.60 -13.45
CA ARG A 68 1.47 -17.23 -14.32
C ARG A 68 1.50 -16.69 -15.75
N ALA A 69 1.78 -15.40 -15.93
CA ALA A 69 1.94 -14.83 -17.26
C ALA A 69 3.18 -15.39 -17.99
N ALA A 70 4.29 -15.56 -17.26
CA ALA A 70 5.48 -16.21 -17.80
C ALA A 70 5.20 -17.65 -18.24
N GLU A 71 4.49 -18.42 -17.42
CA GLU A 71 4.11 -19.81 -17.73
C GLU A 71 3.26 -19.91 -19.01
N VAL A 72 2.33 -18.97 -19.22
CA VAL A 72 1.53 -18.92 -20.46
C VAL A 72 2.40 -18.65 -21.68
N HIS A 73 3.40 -17.76 -21.57
CA HIS A 73 4.34 -17.51 -22.65
C HIS A 73 5.28 -18.70 -22.90
N GLU A 74 5.74 -19.38 -21.85
CA GLU A 74 6.54 -20.60 -21.95
C GLU A 74 5.76 -21.72 -22.64
N LEU A 75 4.47 -21.89 -22.31
CA LEU A 75 3.60 -22.85 -23.01
C LEU A 75 3.43 -22.52 -24.50
N ALA A 76 3.28 -21.24 -24.85
CA ALA A 76 3.22 -20.83 -26.26
C ALA A 76 4.52 -21.14 -27.01
N VAL A 77 5.69 -21.05 -26.35
CA VAL A 77 6.97 -21.48 -26.92
C VAL A 77 6.99 -22.99 -27.16
N ASP A 78 6.58 -23.78 -26.16
CA ASP A 78 6.58 -25.25 -26.23
C ASP A 78 5.63 -25.79 -27.32
N GLU A 79 4.49 -25.14 -27.50
CA GLU A 79 3.51 -25.46 -28.54
C GLU A 79 3.85 -24.84 -29.91
N GLY A 80 4.87 -23.97 -29.99
CA GLY A 80 5.27 -23.29 -31.21
C GLY A 80 4.22 -22.30 -31.74
N LEU A 81 3.45 -21.68 -30.84
CA LEU A 81 2.40 -20.73 -31.18
C LEU A 81 2.96 -19.32 -31.32
N GLY A 82 2.57 -18.63 -32.41
CA GLY A 82 2.93 -17.23 -32.62
C GLY A 82 4.42 -16.99 -32.86
N ASP A 83 4.90 -15.82 -32.45
CA ASP A 83 6.34 -15.49 -32.49
C ASP A 83 7.02 -16.06 -31.24
N VAL A 84 7.70 -17.20 -31.43
CA VAL A 84 8.40 -17.94 -30.38
C VAL A 84 9.48 -17.09 -29.69
N ASP A 85 10.19 -16.24 -30.43
CA ASP A 85 11.25 -15.40 -29.85
C ASP A 85 10.66 -14.21 -29.08
N GLU A 86 9.51 -13.68 -29.51
CA GLU A 86 8.74 -12.74 -28.70
C GLU A 86 8.25 -13.39 -27.41
N HIS A 87 7.63 -14.58 -27.48
CA HIS A 87 7.15 -15.28 -26.30
C HIS A 87 8.26 -15.59 -25.30
N ARG A 88 9.44 -16.04 -25.76
CA ARG A 88 10.60 -16.26 -24.88
C ARG A 88 11.01 -14.99 -24.14
N ARG A 89 11.15 -13.87 -24.88
CA ARG A 89 11.52 -12.58 -24.27
C ARG A 89 10.44 -12.08 -23.32
N SER A 90 9.16 -12.30 -23.62
CA SER A 90 8.05 -11.94 -22.76
C SER A 90 8.07 -12.76 -21.47
N ALA A 91 8.25 -14.08 -21.55
CA ALA A 91 8.39 -14.93 -20.37
C ALA A 91 9.54 -14.45 -19.46
N GLU A 92 10.70 -14.14 -20.02
CA GLU A 92 11.85 -13.61 -19.24
C GLU A 92 11.51 -12.29 -18.53
N ARG A 93 10.84 -11.35 -19.21
CA ARG A 93 10.41 -10.08 -18.60
C ARG A 93 9.41 -10.30 -17.46
N GLU A 94 8.45 -11.19 -17.65
CA GLU A 94 7.47 -11.55 -16.63
C GLU A 94 8.16 -12.20 -15.42
N ARG A 95 9.11 -13.13 -15.62
CA ARG A 95 9.91 -13.71 -14.54
C ARG A 95 10.72 -12.65 -13.78
N GLU A 96 11.30 -11.68 -14.49
CA GLU A 96 12.03 -10.58 -13.85
C GLU A 96 11.10 -9.66 -13.05
N ALA A 97 9.91 -9.34 -13.57
CA ALA A 97 8.89 -8.58 -12.85
C ALA A 97 8.45 -9.32 -11.58
N ALA A 98 8.16 -10.62 -11.68
CA ALA A 98 7.81 -11.46 -10.53
C ALA A 98 8.87 -11.42 -9.43
N ARG A 99 10.15 -11.54 -9.79
CA ARG A 99 11.27 -11.46 -8.84
C ARG A 99 11.34 -10.10 -8.15
N ARG A 100 11.12 -9.01 -8.89
CA ARG A 100 11.13 -7.66 -8.33
C ARG A 100 10.00 -7.46 -7.33
N ASP A 101 8.79 -7.88 -7.66
CA ASP A 101 7.64 -7.80 -6.75
C ASP A 101 7.82 -8.68 -5.51
N PHE A 102 8.33 -9.90 -5.67
CA PHE A 102 8.63 -10.77 -4.54
C PHE A 102 9.68 -10.15 -3.59
N GLN A 103 10.72 -9.54 -4.16
CA GLN A 103 11.73 -8.83 -3.37
C GLN A 103 11.14 -7.59 -2.68
N ALA A 104 10.26 -6.85 -3.33
CA ALA A 104 9.57 -5.71 -2.74
C ALA A 104 8.69 -6.15 -1.54
N ALA A 105 7.94 -7.26 -1.69
CA ALA A 105 7.16 -7.83 -0.59
C ALA A 105 8.04 -8.21 0.62
N GLN A 106 9.18 -8.85 0.37
CA GLN A 106 10.13 -9.24 1.42
C GLN A 106 10.80 -8.05 2.09
N GLN A 107 11.03 -6.96 1.35
CA GLN A 107 11.57 -5.72 1.92
C GLN A 107 10.52 -5.00 2.78
N ALA A 108 9.27 -4.96 2.33
CA ALA A 108 8.16 -4.39 3.08
C ALA A 108 7.91 -5.15 4.40
N GLU A 109 8.09 -6.47 4.41
CA GLU A 109 8.01 -7.28 5.64
C GLU A 109 9.07 -6.87 6.67
N ARG A 110 10.34 -6.74 6.26
CA ARG A 110 11.43 -6.33 7.15
C ARG A 110 11.25 -4.92 7.71
N GLN A 111 10.58 -4.04 6.96
CA GLN A 111 10.32 -2.66 7.38
C GLN A 111 9.09 -2.57 8.29
N GLY A 112 8.12 -3.48 8.16
CA GLY A 112 6.95 -3.54 9.04
C GLY A 112 7.23 -4.18 10.41
N ASP A 113 8.31 -4.95 10.53
CA ASP A 113 8.76 -5.60 11.77
C ASP A 113 9.76 -4.75 12.60
N ALA A 114 10.14 -3.56 12.10
CA ALA A 114 11.12 -2.65 12.71
C ALA A 114 10.43 -1.47 13.43
#